data_AF-A0A1H7YJJ0-F1
#
_entry.id   AF-A0A1H7YJJ0-F1
#
_cell.length_a   1.000
_cell.length_b   1.000
_cell.length_c   1.000
_cell.angle_alpha   90.00
_cell.angle_beta   90.00
_cell.angle_gamma   90.00
#
_symmetry.space_group_name_H-M   'P 1'
#
loop_
_entity.id
_entity.type
_entity.pdbx_description
1 polymer ?
#
loop_
_entity_poly.entity_id
_entity_poly.type
_entity_poly.pdbx_seq_one_letter_code
_entity_poly.pdbx_strand_id
1 'polypeptide(L)' 'MPFEERLLEQVGDFVEVIITAGQGCCLQEGILCSVFDDFIVLINGDTRIEIPIDSIAAVRKLAGGAPETVEEI' A
#
# COMPACT_ATOMS: atom_id res chain seq x y z
N MET A 1 9.66 5.35 -16.82
CA MET A 1 9.56 5.88 -15.45
C MET A 1 9.87 4.72 -14.50
N PRO A 2 10.91 4.85 -13.66
CA PRO A 2 11.22 3.88 -12.60
C PRO A 2 10.05 3.68 -11.63
N PHE A 3 10.10 2.57 -10.90
CA PHE A 3 9.04 2.15 -9.98
C PHE A 3 8.85 3.15 -8.83
N GLU A 4 9.93 3.74 -8.30
CA GLU A 4 9.85 4.71 -7.20
C GLU A 4 9.12 6.00 -7.62
N GLU A 5 9.34 6.48 -8.85
CA GLU A 5 8.64 7.66 -9.37
C GLU A 5 7.12 7.45 -9.41
N ARG A 6 6.66 6.26 -9.83
CA ARG A 6 5.23 5.93 -9.88
C ARG A 6 4.59 5.77 -8.51
N LEU A 7 5.38 5.40 -7.51
CA LEU A 7 4.97 5.34 -6.10
C LEU A 7 4.84 6.74 -5.51
N LEU A 8 5.78 7.63 -5.82
CA LEU A 8 5.74 9.04 -5.39
C LEU A 8 4.50 9.75 -5.92
N GLU A 9 4.06 9.46 -7.16
CA GLU A 9 2.81 9.99 -7.73
C GLU A 9 1.54 9.53 -6.98
N GLN A 10 1.62 8.48 -6.16
CA GLN A 10 0.50 7.91 -5.40
C GLN A 10 0.52 8.31 -3.93
N VAL A 11 1.45 9.18 -3.50
CA VAL A 11 1.51 9.66 -2.12
C VAL A 11 0.22 10.43 -1.80
N GLY A 12 -0.45 10.02 -0.72
CA GLY A 12 -1.76 10.51 -0.29
C GLY A 12 -2.94 9.66 -0.76
N ASP A 13 -2.73 8.69 -1.65
CA ASP A 13 -3.78 7.76 -2.08
C ASP A 13 -3.89 6.55 -1.14
N PHE A 14 -5.09 5.97 -1.08
CA PHE A 14 -5.30 4.66 -0.47
C PHE A 14 -4.87 3.57 -1.46
N VAL A 15 -3.87 2.78 -1.05
CA VAL A 15 -3.25 1.76 -1.89
C VAL A 15 -3.24 0.41 -1.18
N GLU A 16 -3.23 -0.62 -2.00
CA GLU A 16 -3.07 -2.00 -1.59
C GLU A 16 -1.70 -2.50 -2.07
N VAL A 17 -0.90 -3.01 -1.14
CA VAL A 17 0.46 -3.48 -1.37
C VAL A 17 0.49 -4.98 -1.18
N ILE A 18 0.93 -5.69 -2.22
CA ILE A 18 1.06 -7.14 -2.22
C ILE A 18 2.53 -7.47 -1.96
N ILE A 19 2.81 -8.20 -0.87
CA ILE A 19 4.18 -8.49 -0.43
C ILE A 19 4.59 -9.91 -0.88
N THR A 20 5.73 -10.03 -1.56
CA THR A 20 6.41 -11.28 -1.91
C THR A 20 7.21 -11.82 -0.72
N ALA A 21 6.54 -12.11 0.39
CA ALA A 21 7.09 -12.97 1.43
C ALA A 21 6.67 -14.43 1.15
N GLY A 22 7.58 -15.38 1.32
CA GLY A 22 7.35 -16.81 1.04
C GLY A 22 5.98 -17.28 1.56
N GLN A 23 5.17 -17.83 0.65
CA GLN A 23 3.76 -18.22 0.84
C GLN A 23 2.74 -17.09 1.06
N GLY A 24 2.67 -16.14 0.13
CA GLY A 24 1.40 -15.72 -0.49
C GLY A 24 0.23 -15.27 0.39
N CYS A 25 0.44 -14.58 1.52
CA CYS A 25 -0.69 -14.21 2.40
C CYS A 25 -0.72 -12.75 2.87
N CYS A 26 0.36 -11.97 2.77
CA CYS A 26 0.40 -10.65 3.39
C CYS A 26 0.08 -9.55 2.38
N LEU A 27 -1.21 -9.26 2.25
CA LEU A 27 -1.74 -8.08 1.59
C LEU A 27 -1.86 -6.98 2.65
N GLN A 28 -1.31 -5.80 2.36
CA GLN A 28 -1.37 -4.66 3.24
C GLN A 28 -2.01 -3.46 2.57
N GLU A 29 -3.08 -2.97 3.15
CA GLU A 29 -3.78 -1.77 2.68
C GLU A 29 -3.56 -0.59 3.64
N GLY A 30 -3.53 0.61 3.07
CA GLY A 30 -3.39 1.86 3.80
C GLY A 30 -3.17 3.06 2.90
N ILE A 31 -3.15 4.25 3.50
CA ILE A 31 -2.78 5.48 2.82
C ILE A 31 -1.26 5.49 2.64
N LEU A 32 -0.79 5.64 1.41
CA LEU A 32 0.63 5.82 1.13
C LEU A 32 1.07 7.19 1.61
N CYS A 33 1.77 7.24 2.74
CA CYS A 33 2.15 8.50 3.37
C CYS A 33 3.51 9.01 2.88
N SER A 34 4.48 8.12 2.68
CA SER A 34 5.82 8.47 2.24
C SER A 34 6.50 7.30 1.55
N VAL A 35 7.41 7.62 0.64
CA VAL A 35 8.24 6.68 -0.11
C VAL A 35 9.71 7.05 0.15
N PHE A 36 10.48 6.11 0.66
CA PHE A 36 11.92 6.22 0.86
C PHE A 36 12.66 5.28 -0.10
N ASP A 37 13.98 5.42 -0.24
CA ASP A 37 14.77 4.59 -1.14
C ASP A 37 14.70 3.08 -0.81
N ASP A 38 14.59 2.72 0.47
CA ASP A 38 14.60 1.31 0.91
C ASP A 38 13.20 0.76 1.28
N PHE A 39 12.24 1.62 1.61
CA PHE A 39 10.92 1.21 2.11
C PHE A 39 9.83 2.25 1.87
N ILE A 40 8.57 1.82 1.93
CA ILE A 40 7.38 2.69 1.93
C ILE A 40 6.70 2.71 3.28
N VAL A 41 6.00 3.80 3.57
CA VAL A 41 5.19 3.96 4.78
C VAL A 41 3.72 4.04 4.40
N LEU A 42 2.96 3.07 4.90
CA LEU A 42 1.50 3.07 4.85
C LEU A 42 0.94 3.46 6.23
N ILE A 43 -0.17 4.18 6.23
CA ILE A 43 -0.96 4.46 7.43
C ILE A 43 -2.34 3.82 7.27
N ASN A 44 -2.73 2.99 8.22
CA ASN A 44 -4.08 2.43 8.31
C ASN A 44 -4.64 2.68 9.72
N GLY A 45 -5.58 3.62 9.82
CA GLY A 45 -6.03 4.15 11.11
C GLY A 45 -4.86 4.76 11.90
N ASP A 46 -4.66 4.29 13.13
CA ASP A 46 -3.55 4.71 14.01
C ASP A 46 -2.28 3.84 13.85
N THR A 47 -2.29 2.89 12.90
CA THR A 47 -1.17 1.97 12.70
C THR A 47 -0.28 2.47 11.56
N ARG A 48 1.00 2.69 11.88
CA ARG A 48 2.06 2.93 10.90
C ARG A 48 2.66 1.60 10.47
N ILE A 49 2.75 1.38 9.16
CA ILE A 49 3.24 0.13 8.58
C ILE A 49 4.38 0.45 7.61
N GLU A 50 5.52 -0.19 7.81
CA GLU A 50 6.72 0.01 7.01
C GLU A 50 6.96 -1.25 6.18
N ILE A 51 7.04 -1.08 4.85
CA ILE A 51 7.18 -2.21 3.91
C ILE A 51 8.45 -2.01 3.08
N PRO A 52 9.42 -2.94 3.11
CA PRO A 52 10.62 -2.87 2.28
C PRO A 52 10.26 -2.95 0.79
N ILE A 53 10.86 -2.10 -0.04
CA ILE A 53 10.57 -2.08 -1.49
C ILE A 53 10.91 -3.41 -2.15
N ASP A 54 12.02 -4.04 -1.76
CA ASP A 54 12.42 -5.37 -2.26
C ASP A 54 11.40 -6.48 -1.97
N SER A 55 10.52 -6.26 -0.99
CA SER A 55 9.47 -7.21 -0.63
C SER A 55 8.16 -6.94 -1.37
N ILE A 56 8.04 -5.87 -2.15
CA ILE A 56 6.80 -5.50 -2.84
C ILE A 56 6.72 -6.25 -4.18
N ALA A 57 5.68 -7.07 -4.32
CA ALA A 57 5.36 -7.75 -5.57
C ALA A 57 4.57 -6.84 -6.51
N ALA A 58 3.60 -6.11 -5.96
CA ALA A 58 2.73 -5.21 -6.71
C ALA A 58 2.09 -4.17 -5.79
N VAL A 59 1.74 -3.02 -6.36
CA VAL A 59 0.96 -1.96 -5.71
C VAL A 59 -0.25 -1.65 -6.57
N ARG A 60 -1.43 -1.68 -5.97
CA ARG A 60 -2.73 -1.39 -6.61
C ARG A 60 -3.36 -0.19 -5.94
N LYS A 61 -3.58 0.89 -6.71
CA LYS A 61 -4.37 2.03 -6.26
C LYS A 61 -5.83 1.61 -6.15
N LEU A 62 -6.44 1.82 -4.98
CA LEU A 62 -7.87 1.61 -4.77
C LEU A 62 -8.61 2.90 -5.16
N ALA A 63 -8.96 2.98 -6.44
CA ALA A 63 -9.75 4.08 -6.99
C ALA A 63 -11.22 3.92 -6.54
N GLY A 64 -11.55 4.28 -5.30
CA GLY A 64 -12.92 4.07 -4.82
C GLY A 64 -13.28 4.47 -3.38
N GLY A 65 -12.40 5.13 -2.61
CA GLY A 65 -12.69 5.42 -1.20
C GLY A 65 -12.56 4.18 -0.31
N ALA A 66 -12.59 4.39 1.02
CA ALA A 66 -12.56 3.32 2.02
C ALA A 66 -13.61 2.24 1.67
N PRO A 67 -13.40 0.96 2.01
CA PRO A 67 -14.40 -0.06 1.78
C PRO A 67 -15.72 0.42 2.38
N GLU A 68 -16.74 0.62 1.54
CA GLU A 68 -18.09 0.76 2.02
C GLU A 68 -18.40 -0.56 2.70
N THR A 69 -18.52 -0.57 4.02
CA THR A 69 -19.11 -1.68 4.74
C THR A 69 -20.50 -1.87 4.14
N VAL A 70 -20.62 -2.80 3.19
CA VAL A 70 -21.91 -3.34 2.82
C VAL A 70 -22.32 -4.23 4.00
N GLU A 71 -22.85 -3.61 5.05
CA GLU A 71 -23.79 -4.32 5.92
C GLU A 71 -24.98 -4.69 5.03
N GLU A 72 -25.00 -5.93 4.55
CA GLU A 72 -26.21 -6.57 4.04
C GLU A 72 -27.20 -6.65 5.22
N ILE A 73 -28.18 -5.73 5.23
CA ILE A 73 -29.38 -5.76 6.08
C ILE A 73 -30.56 -6.35 5.31
#